data_AF-A0A8H5AGN1-F1
#
_entry.id   AF-A0A8H5AGN1-F1
#
_cell.length_a   1.000
_cell.length_b   1.000
_cell.length_c   1.000
_cell.angle_alpha   90.00
_cell.angle_beta   90.00
_cell.angle_gamma   90.00
#
_symmetry.space_group_name_H-M   'P 1'
#
loop_
_entity.id
_entity.type
_entity.pdbx_description
1 polymer ?
#
loop_
_entity_poly.entity_id
_entity_poly.type
_entity_poly.pdbx_seq_one_letter_code
_entity_poly.pdbx_strand_id
1 'polypeptide(L)'
;MTAARRLPTIQRRTFLPDQYTDKKVIDQKYPEPPSLSEAEDPGMNGGYINPPRIKRQFRDPHANWWDPQERRNFGEPIHEDNDVLGIFSPWEYTWTTTGPGAVMVGTFIAVFLSVTGVVYLNYPDRPAYPREFEGGLERELGGPGATRARMEGDEEP
;
A
#
# COMPACT_ATOMS: atom_id res chain seq x y z
N MET A 1 18.87 68.02 13.24
CA MET A 1 18.46 66.63 13.50
C MET A 1 18.77 65.80 12.26
N THR A 2 19.81 64.98 12.30
CA THR A 2 20.23 64.12 11.18
C THR A 2 19.73 62.70 11.41
N ALA A 3 18.88 62.21 10.51
CA ALA A 3 18.28 60.89 10.60
C ALA A 3 19.33 59.79 10.35
N ALA A 4 19.43 58.83 11.27
CA ALA A 4 20.34 57.70 11.16
C ALA A 4 19.88 56.74 10.04
N ARG A 5 20.69 56.61 8.99
CA ARG A 5 20.45 55.69 7.88
C ARG A 5 20.75 54.26 8.33
N ARG A 6 19.71 53.45 8.57
CA ARG A 6 19.86 52.02 8.87
C ARG A 6 20.35 51.28 7.62
N LEU A 7 21.48 50.59 7.73
CA LEU A 7 21.97 49.71 6.67
C LEU A 7 21.04 48.48 6.57
N PRO A 8 20.79 47.95 5.37
CA PRO A 8 20.01 46.73 5.21
C PRO A 8 20.78 45.55 5.80
N THR A 9 20.33 45.05 6.95
CA THR A 9 20.81 43.79 7.51
C THR A 9 20.26 42.65 6.68
N ILE A 10 20.97 42.25 5.63
CA ILE A 10 20.67 41.01 4.91
C ILE A 10 21.09 39.86 5.83
N GLN A 11 20.14 39.36 6.62
CA GLN A 11 20.34 38.17 7.42
C GLN A 11 20.48 36.97 6.47
N ARG A 12 21.71 36.58 6.13
CA ARG A 12 21.98 35.28 5.48
C ARG A 12 21.55 34.18 6.45
N ARG A 13 20.46 33.50 6.11
CA ARG A 13 19.85 32.45 6.96
C ARG A 13 20.64 31.13 6.97
N THR A 14 21.71 31.01 6.19
CA THR A 14 22.50 29.78 6.03
C THR A 14 24.00 30.06 6.00
N PHE A 15 24.77 29.23 6.72
CA PHE A 15 26.24 29.28 6.87
C PHE A 15 26.99 28.48 5.79
N LEU A 16 26.35 28.19 4.66
CA LEU A 16 26.98 27.43 3.59
C LEU A 16 27.84 28.38 2.73
N PRO A 17 29.12 28.06 2.46
CA PRO A 17 29.98 28.94 1.69
C PRO A 17 29.48 29.06 0.24
N ASP A 18 29.80 30.20 -0.39
CA ASP A 18 29.29 30.59 -1.72
C ASP A 18 29.59 29.54 -2.80
N GLN A 19 30.65 28.75 -2.65
CA GLN A 19 30.97 27.59 -3.50
C GLN A 19 29.87 26.50 -3.57
N TYR A 20 28.92 26.46 -2.64
CA TYR A 20 27.80 25.52 -2.67
C TYR A 20 26.43 26.19 -2.89
N THR A 21 26.33 27.50 -2.64
CA THR A 21 25.05 28.22 -2.62
C THR A 21 24.93 29.27 -3.70
N ASP A 22 26.03 29.67 -4.35
CA ASP A 22 25.97 30.63 -5.43
C ASP A 22 25.17 30.05 -6.59
N LYS A 23 24.22 30.85 -7.08
CA LYS A 23 23.28 30.43 -8.13
C LYS A 23 24.03 29.93 -9.36
N LYS A 24 25.14 30.56 -9.72
CA LYS A 24 25.98 30.13 -10.85
C LYS A 24 26.53 28.71 -10.68
N VAL A 25 26.93 28.34 -9.46
CA VAL A 25 27.44 27.00 -9.17
C VAL A 25 26.30 25.98 -9.18
N ILE A 26 25.13 26.36 -8.68
CA ILE A 26 23.92 25.52 -8.71
C ILE A 26 23.49 25.29 -10.16
N ASP A 27 23.33 26.35 -10.95
CA ASP A 27 22.92 26.29 -12.36
C ASP A 27 23.94 25.49 -13.21
N GLN A 28 25.24 25.58 -12.91
CA GLN A 28 26.27 24.78 -13.58
C GLN A 28 26.17 23.29 -13.23
N LYS A 29 25.87 22.96 -11.96
CA LYS A 29 25.79 21.58 -11.48
C LYS A 29 24.47 20.91 -11.85
N TYR A 30 23.40 21.70 -11.95
CA TYR A 30 22.04 21.28 -12.22
C TYR A 30 21.46 22.18 -13.32
N PRO A 31 21.89 21.99 -14.58
CA PRO A 31 21.30 22.73 -15.70
C PRO A 31 19.81 22.40 -15.82
N GLU A 32 19.02 23.38 -16.25
CA GLU A 32 17.60 23.17 -16.58
C GLU A 32 17.47 22.07 -17.63
N PRO A 33 16.55 21.11 -17.45
CA PRO A 33 16.33 20.07 -18.44
C PRO A 33 15.84 20.67 -19.76
N PRO A 34 16.11 20.02 -20.90
CA PRO A 34 15.59 20.47 -22.18
C PRO A 34 14.07 20.46 -22.15
N SER A 35 13.46 21.56 -22.60
CA SER A 35 12.01 21.60 -22.82
C SER A 35 11.71 20.86 -24.11
N LEU A 36 11.17 19.64 -23.98
CA LEU A 36 10.74 18.82 -25.11
C LEU A 36 9.29 19.18 -25.48
N SER A 37 8.98 19.19 -26.78
CA SER A 37 7.59 19.31 -27.24
C SER A 37 6.82 18.00 -27.03
N GLU A 38 5.49 18.07 -27.02
CA GLU A 38 4.62 16.88 -26.90
C GLU A 38 4.87 15.84 -28.03
N ALA A 39 5.33 16.31 -29.20
CA ALA A 39 5.70 15.43 -30.31
C ALA A 39 7.03 14.70 -30.08
N GLU A 40 7.95 15.31 -29.33
CA GLU A 40 9.28 14.76 -29.02
C GLU A 40 9.27 13.88 -27.76
N ASP A 41 8.40 14.22 -26.80
CA ASP A 41 8.20 13.46 -25.56
C ASP A 41 6.70 13.23 -25.26
N PRO A 42 6.05 12.31 -25.98
CA PRO A 42 4.65 11.97 -25.71
C PRO A 42 4.42 11.35 -24.32
N GLY A 43 5.48 10.78 -23.72
CA GLY A 43 5.44 10.14 -22.40
C GLY A 43 5.65 11.12 -21.24
N MET A 44 6.00 12.38 -21.52
CA MET A 44 6.37 13.39 -20.54
C MET A 44 7.45 12.90 -19.55
N ASN A 45 8.38 12.08 -20.02
CA ASN A 45 9.41 11.45 -19.19
C ASN A 45 10.79 12.13 -19.30
N GLY A 46 10.85 13.29 -19.95
CA GLY A 46 12.07 14.08 -20.14
C GLY A 46 13.00 13.49 -21.20
N GLY A 47 12.46 12.73 -22.16
CA GLY A 47 13.25 12.07 -23.20
C GLY A 47 14.06 10.87 -22.68
N TYR A 48 13.64 10.30 -21.55
CA TYR A 48 14.25 9.13 -20.97
C TYR A 48 14.00 7.89 -21.84
N ILE A 49 15.04 7.07 -22.05
CA ILE A 49 14.94 5.83 -22.81
C ILE A 49 14.10 4.84 -21.99
N ASN A 50 12.83 4.69 -22.33
CA ASN A 50 11.92 3.79 -21.63
C ASN A 50 11.89 2.43 -22.33
N PRO A 51 12.57 1.38 -21.80
CA PRO A 51 12.53 0.04 -22.38
C PRO A 51 11.10 -0.55 -22.32
N PRO A 52 10.82 -1.67 -23.03
CA PRO A 52 9.50 -2.29 -22.99
C PRO A 52 9.04 -2.65 -21.57
N ARG A 53 7.73 -2.50 -21.32
CA ARG A 53 7.07 -2.82 -20.04
C ARG A 53 7.03 -4.32 -19.77
N ILE A 54 8.15 -4.88 -19.32
CA ILE A 54 8.30 -6.30 -19.00
C ILE A 54 8.74 -6.44 -17.54
N LYS A 55 7.94 -7.17 -16.77
CA LYS A 55 8.25 -7.45 -15.37
C LYS A 55 9.45 -8.38 -15.24
N ARG A 56 10.36 -8.09 -14.32
CA ARG A 56 11.62 -8.84 -14.12
C ARG A 56 11.39 -10.32 -13.80
N GLN A 57 10.26 -10.67 -13.18
CA GLN A 57 9.88 -12.05 -12.93
C GLN A 57 9.79 -12.93 -14.20
N PHE A 58 9.55 -12.33 -15.37
CA PHE A 58 9.42 -13.04 -16.64
C PHE A 58 10.73 -13.13 -17.42
N ARG A 59 11.79 -12.47 -16.94
CA ARG A 59 13.12 -12.65 -17.50
C ARG A 59 13.64 -14.05 -17.17
N ASP A 60 14.50 -14.56 -18.03
CA ASP A 60 15.10 -15.89 -17.88
C ASP A 60 15.78 -16.03 -16.49
N PRO A 61 15.31 -16.92 -15.61
CA PRO A 61 15.89 -17.12 -14.29
C PRO A 61 17.26 -17.83 -14.33
N HIS A 62 17.64 -18.43 -15.46
CA HIS A 62 18.87 -19.20 -15.61
C HIS A 62 19.96 -18.47 -16.40
N ALA A 63 19.68 -17.27 -16.90
CA ALA A 63 20.67 -16.44 -17.56
C ALA A 63 21.75 -15.92 -16.58
N ASN A 64 22.94 -15.66 -17.09
CA ASN A 64 24.07 -15.16 -16.30
C ASN A 64 23.99 -13.64 -16.10
N TRP A 65 23.11 -13.20 -15.20
CA TRP A 65 22.90 -11.80 -14.85
C TRP A 65 24.05 -11.24 -14.00
N TRP A 66 24.36 -9.95 -14.15
CA TRP A 66 25.27 -9.25 -13.24
C TRP A 66 24.71 -9.17 -11.81
N ASP A 67 23.41 -8.91 -11.69
CA ASP A 67 22.62 -9.01 -10.46
C ASP A 67 21.61 -10.16 -10.61
N PRO A 68 21.91 -11.36 -10.09
CA PRO A 68 21.03 -12.52 -10.21
C PRO A 68 19.70 -12.38 -9.48
N GLN A 69 19.66 -11.61 -8.38
CA GLN A 69 18.45 -11.44 -7.57
C GLN A 69 17.41 -10.63 -8.35
N GLU A 70 17.86 -9.53 -8.95
CA GLU A 70 17.01 -8.66 -9.76
C GLU A 70 16.88 -9.11 -11.21
N ARG A 71 17.68 -10.08 -11.67
CA ARG A 71 17.77 -10.49 -13.09
C ARG A 71 18.11 -9.30 -13.99
N ARG A 72 19.19 -8.59 -13.63
CA ARG A 72 19.60 -7.32 -14.25
C ARG A 72 21.09 -7.32 -14.61
N ASN A 73 21.43 -6.71 -15.74
CA ASN A 73 22.80 -6.42 -16.14
C ASN A 73 23.24 -5.01 -15.72
N PHE A 74 24.55 -4.83 -15.51
CA PHE A 74 25.11 -3.52 -15.21
C PHE A 74 24.97 -2.57 -16.41
N GLY A 75 24.49 -1.34 -16.17
CA GLY A 75 24.33 -0.32 -17.21
C GLY A 75 23.12 -0.50 -18.14
N GLU A 76 22.25 -1.51 -17.92
CA GLU A 76 21.02 -1.63 -18.70
C GLU A 76 20.03 -0.49 -18.37
N PRO A 77 19.35 0.10 -19.36
CA PRO A 77 18.26 1.03 -19.12
C PRO A 77 17.13 0.38 -18.30
N ILE A 78 16.55 1.15 -17.39
CA ILE A 78 15.52 0.68 -16.46
C ILE A 78 14.19 1.29 -16.90
N HIS A 79 13.12 0.51 -16.94
CA HIS A 79 11.79 1.07 -17.22
C HIS A 79 11.42 2.11 -16.16
N GLU A 80 10.72 3.18 -16.53
CA GLU A 80 10.32 4.23 -15.57
C GLU A 80 9.56 3.66 -14.34
N ASP A 81 8.54 2.81 -14.60
CA ASP A 81 7.79 2.05 -13.59
C ASP A 81 8.51 0.80 -13.05
N ASN A 82 9.83 0.86 -12.85
CA ASN A 82 10.59 -0.29 -12.36
C ASN A 82 10.27 -0.67 -10.91
N ASP A 83 9.67 0.23 -10.13
CA ASP A 83 9.10 -0.09 -8.82
C ASP A 83 7.98 -1.15 -8.91
N VAL A 84 7.13 -1.06 -9.94
CA VAL A 84 6.06 -2.03 -10.23
C VAL A 84 6.58 -3.23 -11.02
N LEU A 85 7.56 -3.03 -11.90
CA LEU A 85 8.10 -4.09 -12.75
C LEU A 85 9.27 -4.86 -12.11
N GLY A 86 9.77 -4.41 -10.96
CA GLY A 86 10.88 -5.01 -10.23
C GLY A 86 10.57 -6.41 -9.70
N ILE A 87 11.59 -7.17 -9.29
CA ILE A 87 11.40 -8.53 -8.79
C ILE A 87 10.67 -8.56 -7.43
N PHE A 88 10.83 -7.48 -6.63
CA PHE A 88 10.23 -7.33 -5.30
C PHE A 88 8.81 -6.77 -5.32
N SER A 89 8.25 -6.50 -6.50
CA SER A 89 6.84 -6.15 -6.66
C SER A 89 5.95 -7.40 -6.48
N PRO A 90 4.64 -7.24 -6.19
CA PRO A 90 3.72 -8.36 -6.01
C PRO A 90 3.77 -9.32 -7.19
N TRP A 91 3.95 -10.63 -6.96
CA TRP A 91 4.10 -11.64 -8.01
C TRP A 91 2.90 -11.67 -8.97
N GLU A 92 3.18 -11.82 -10.27
CA GLU A 92 2.15 -11.88 -11.31
C GLU A 92 1.97 -13.33 -11.78
N TYR A 93 0.74 -13.82 -11.72
CA TYR A 93 0.38 -15.19 -12.05
C TYR A 93 -0.20 -15.27 -13.46
N THR A 94 0.28 -16.21 -14.27
CA THR A 94 -0.08 -16.32 -15.71
C THR A 94 -1.06 -17.45 -16.02
N TRP A 95 -1.45 -18.24 -15.03
CA TRP A 95 -2.36 -19.37 -15.24
C TRP A 95 -3.82 -18.93 -15.49
N THR A 96 -4.20 -17.71 -15.09
CA THR A 96 -5.52 -17.10 -15.30
C THR A 96 -5.41 -15.59 -15.48
N THR A 97 -6.51 -14.95 -15.86
CA THR A 97 -6.63 -13.48 -15.93
C THR A 97 -7.52 -12.97 -14.79
N THR A 98 -7.46 -11.66 -14.52
CA THR A 98 -8.16 -11.04 -13.38
C THR A 98 -9.67 -11.31 -13.36
N GLY A 99 -10.33 -11.26 -14.52
CA GLY A 99 -11.79 -11.49 -14.62
C GLY A 99 -12.21 -12.90 -14.19
N PRO A 100 -11.76 -13.96 -14.90
CA PRO A 100 -12.01 -15.34 -14.51
C PRO A 100 -11.53 -15.67 -13.08
N GLY A 101 -10.37 -15.17 -12.66
CA GLY A 101 -9.88 -15.33 -11.29
C GLY A 101 -10.84 -14.77 -10.24
N ALA A 102 -11.38 -13.57 -10.48
CA ALA A 102 -12.38 -12.97 -9.61
C ALA A 102 -13.69 -13.79 -9.58
N VAL A 103 -14.12 -14.32 -10.72
CA VAL A 103 -15.29 -15.21 -10.79
C VAL A 103 -15.07 -16.49 -9.98
N MET A 104 -13.90 -17.13 -10.07
CA MET A 104 -13.58 -18.34 -9.30
C MET A 104 -13.63 -18.08 -7.79
N VAL A 105 -12.93 -17.05 -7.32
CA VAL A 105 -12.89 -16.70 -5.89
C VAL A 105 -14.26 -16.26 -5.40
N GLY A 106 -14.96 -15.41 -6.16
CA GLY A 106 -16.30 -14.95 -5.82
C GLY A 106 -17.31 -16.09 -5.74
N THR A 107 -17.27 -17.03 -6.69
CA THR A 107 -18.14 -18.21 -6.69
C THR A 107 -17.86 -19.11 -5.48
N PHE A 108 -16.58 -19.33 -5.16
CA PHE A 108 -16.20 -20.11 -3.97
C PHE A 108 -16.78 -19.49 -2.70
N ILE A 109 -16.58 -18.18 -2.48
CA ILE A 109 -17.08 -17.47 -1.31
C ILE A 109 -18.61 -17.52 -1.29
N ALA A 110 -19.27 -17.25 -2.41
CA ALA A 110 -20.72 -17.24 -2.51
C ALA A 110 -21.33 -18.61 -2.16
N VAL A 111 -20.78 -19.70 -2.72
CA VAL A 111 -21.25 -21.06 -2.42
C VAL A 111 -21.01 -21.41 -0.96
N PHE A 112 -19.81 -21.14 -0.43
CA PHE A 112 -19.47 -21.43 0.96
C PHE A 112 -20.42 -20.71 1.94
N LEU A 113 -20.63 -19.41 1.75
CA LEU A 113 -21.53 -18.62 2.59
C LEU A 113 -23.00 -19.02 2.40
N SER A 114 -23.41 -19.39 1.19
CA SER A 114 -24.77 -19.86 0.93
C SER A 114 -25.06 -21.16 1.66
N VAL A 115 -24.16 -22.14 1.60
CA VAL A 115 -24.29 -23.41 2.33
C VAL A 115 -24.33 -23.15 3.84
N THR A 116 -23.41 -22.32 4.35
CA THR A 116 -23.36 -21.95 5.77
C THR A 116 -24.66 -21.26 6.22
N GLY A 117 -25.18 -20.34 5.41
CA GLY A 117 -26.43 -19.64 5.68
C GLY A 117 -27.64 -20.58 5.67
N VAL A 118 -27.73 -21.50 4.70
CA VAL A 118 -28.81 -22.50 4.66
C VAL A 118 -28.74 -23.42 5.88
N VAL A 119 -27.54 -23.87 6.26
CA VAL A 119 -27.37 -24.68 7.47
C VAL A 119 -27.82 -23.89 8.70
N TYR A 120 -27.41 -22.63 8.84
CA TYR A 120 -27.80 -21.78 9.96
C TYR A 120 -29.32 -21.60 10.06
N LEU A 121 -30.00 -21.33 8.94
CA LEU A 121 -31.45 -21.14 8.91
C LEU A 121 -32.25 -22.41 9.21
N ASN A 122 -31.68 -23.58 8.96
CA ASN A 122 -32.34 -24.88 9.18
C ASN A 122 -31.80 -25.60 10.42
N TYR A 123 -30.87 -24.98 11.16
CA TYR A 123 -30.29 -25.60 12.34
C TYR A 123 -31.35 -25.63 13.45
N PRO A 124 -31.68 -26.79 14.02
CA PRO A 124 -32.69 -26.87 15.07
C PRO A 124 -32.20 -26.11 16.31
N ASP A 125 -33.14 -25.49 17.01
CA ASP A 125 -32.86 -24.86 18.29
C ASP A 125 -32.30 -25.87 19.27
N ARG A 126 -31.47 -25.37 20.20
CA ARG A 126 -30.84 -26.20 21.21
C ARG A 126 -31.97 -26.85 22.05
N PRO A 127 -32.00 -28.19 22.18
CA PRO A 127 -33.06 -28.90 22.92
C PRO A 127 -32.93 -28.77 24.46
N ALA A 128 -32.11 -27.83 24.93
CA ALA A 128 -31.80 -27.64 26.33
C ALA A 128 -31.92 -26.16 26.67
N TYR A 129 -32.64 -25.86 27.74
CA TYR A 129 -32.70 -24.52 28.30
C TYR A 129 -31.30 -24.03 28.67
N PRO A 130 -30.97 -22.75 28.42
CA PRO A 130 -29.77 -22.11 28.93
C PRO A 130 -29.63 -22.33 30.43
N ARG A 131 -28.39 -22.58 30.90
CA ARG A 131 -28.12 -22.80 32.31
C ARG A 131 -28.41 -21.52 33.11
N GLU A 132 -29.17 -21.69 34.18
CA GLU A 132 -29.46 -20.64 35.15
C GLU A 132 -28.47 -20.67 36.32
N PHE A 133 -28.22 -19.50 36.87
CA PHE A 133 -27.36 -19.30 38.03
C PHE A 133 -28.07 -18.46 39.08
N GLU A 134 -27.83 -18.78 40.36
CA GLU A 134 -28.40 -18.06 41.49
C GLU A 134 -28.04 -16.57 41.42
N GLY A 135 -29.07 -15.71 41.46
CA GLY A 135 -28.91 -14.25 41.34
C GLY A 135 -28.22 -13.77 40.05
N GLY A 136 -28.19 -14.60 38.99
CA GLY A 136 -27.55 -14.28 37.71
C GLY A 136 -26.05 -14.02 37.81
N LEU A 137 -25.40 -14.44 38.90
CA LEU A 137 -24.01 -14.10 39.24
C LEU A 137 -23.74 -12.58 39.19
N GLU A 138 -24.75 -11.74 39.49
CA GLU A 138 -24.65 -10.29 39.33
C GLU A 138 -23.44 -9.72 40.10
N ARG A 139 -23.23 -10.16 41.34
CA ARG A 139 -22.11 -9.70 42.17
C ARG A 139 -20.75 -10.12 41.57
N GLU A 140 -20.67 -11.32 41.04
CA GLU A 140 -19.45 -11.91 40.48
C GLU A 140 -19.12 -11.36 39.08
N LEU A 141 -20.12 -10.94 38.31
CA LEU A 141 -20.00 -10.44 36.94
C LEU A 141 -19.87 -8.90 36.83
N GLY A 142 -19.65 -8.20 37.94
CA GLY A 142 -19.36 -6.75 37.93
C GLY A 142 -20.38 -5.88 38.64
N GLY A 143 -21.40 -6.48 39.26
CA GLY A 143 -22.38 -5.80 40.10
C GLY A 143 -23.48 -5.07 39.32
N PRO A 144 -24.23 -4.20 40.00
CA PRO A 144 -25.39 -3.52 39.44
C PRO A 144 -25.06 -2.75 38.15
N GLY A 145 -25.73 -3.11 37.06
CA GLY A 145 -25.56 -2.50 35.74
C GLY A 145 -24.65 -3.27 34.76
N ALA A 146 -24.00 -4.35 35.20
CA ALA A 146 -23.27 -5.26 34.32
C ALA A 146 -24.20 -6.32 33.69
N THR A 147 -23.82 -6.87 32.54
CA THR A 147 -24.56 -7.97 31.90
C THR A 147 -24.47 -9.23 32.76
N ARG A 148 -25.55 -9.56 33.47
CA ARG A 148 -25.68 -10.77 34.30
C ARG A 148 -25.91 -12.03 33.47
N ALA A 149 -25.65 -13.18 34.07
CA ALA A 149 -26.10 -14.46 33.54
C ALA A 149 -27.61 -14.65 33.77
N ARG A 150 -28.19 -15.66 33.10
CA ARG A 150 -29.60 -16.02 33.29
C ARG A 150 -29.84 -16.52 34.71
N MET A 151 -31.00 -16.18 35.28
CA MET A 151 -31.45 -16.65 36.59
C MET A 151 -32.88 -17.16 36.53
N GLU A 152 -33.30 -17.86 37.58
CA GLU A 152 -34.68 -18.35 37.72
C GLU A 152 -35.69 -17.18 37.66
N GLY A 153 -36.75 -17.36 36.88
CA GLY A 153 -37.80 -16.34 36.69
C GLY A 153 -37.55 -15.37 35.53
N ASP A 154 -36.43 -15.49 34.81
CA ASP A 154 -36.25 -14.80 33.52
C ASP A 154 -37.20 -15.35 32.45
N GLU A 155 -37.62 -14.50 31.51
CA GLU A 155 -38.44 -14.94 30.37
C GLU A 155 -37.75 -16.08 29.61
N GLU A 156 -38.52 -17.11 29.29
CA GLU A 156 -38.05 -18.27 28.53
C GLU A 156 -37.57 -17.86 27.12
N PRO A 157 -36.53 -18.52 26.57
CA PRO A 157 -35.86 -18.09 25.35
C PRO A 157 -36.55 -18.60 24.08
#